data_AF-A0A9X3CAM9-F1
#
_entry.id   AF-A0A9X3CAM9-F1
#
_cell.length_a   1.000
_cell.length_b   1.000
_cell.length_c   1.000
_cell.angle_alpha   90.00
_cell.angle_beta   90.00
_cell.angle_gamma   90.00
#
_symmetry.space_group_name_H-M   'P 1'
#
loop_
_entity.id
_entity.type
_entity.pdbx_description
1 polymer ?
#
loop_
_entity_poly.entity_id
_entity_poly.type
_entity_poly.pdbx_seq_one_letter_code
_entity_poly.pdbx_strand_id
1 'polypeptide(L)'
;GLKDLKGDRSFIPFRQLGQYEDVETELYYNRYRYYSPDAGVYLSQDRIGLAGNNPNFYAYVKDSNSWLDILGLNPIIANPNDINFSQRTVSDVRVWNPEKYTKPIDVMVRDGQMVSYDNRRLLSAQNANLSELKVNMVDGNDIMPGSNKTWNEAFEKRFKDIRNIREGGVVPNNGLKDKPKLPSCH
;
A
#
# COMPACT_ATOMS: atom_id res chain seq x y z
N GLY A 1 -55.30 22.90 -30.18
CA GLY A 1 -55.35 21.88 -31.24
C GLY A 1 -54.34 20.81 -30.91
N LEU A 2 -54.83 19.61 -30.59
CA LEU A 2 -54.12 18.39 -30.22
C LEU A 2 -53.41 17.74 -31.43
N LYS A 3 -52.19 17.19 -31.25
CA LYS A 3 -51.61 15.97 -31.90
C LYS A 3 -50.31 15.61 -31.13
N ASP A 4 -50.26 14.82 -30.06
CA ASP A 4 -50.52 13.38 -29.84
C ASP A 4 -49.70 12.39 -30.70
N LEU A 5 -48.87 11.58 -30.01
CA LEU A 5 -48.62 10.11 -30.11
C LEU A 5 -47.28 9.78 -29.42
N LYS A 6 -47.25 9.40 -28.14
CA LYS A 6 -47.29 8.02 -27.59
C LYS A 6 -46.26 7.05 -28.21
N GLY A 7 -45.10 6.99 -27.57
CA GLY A 7 -44.18 5.85 -27.62
C GLY A 7 -43.99 5.29 -26.21
N ASP A 8 -44.34 4.03 -26.04
CA ASP A 8 -44.32 3.23 -24.81
C ASP A 8 -42.94 3.26 -24.13
N ARG A 9 -42.87 3.52 -22.82
CA ARG A 9 -41.61 3.49 -22.05
C ARG A 9 -41.29 2.11 -21.47
N SER A 10 -41.96 1.05 -21.93
CA SER A 10 -41.65 -0.33 -21.54
C SER A 10 -40.61 -1.00 -22.45
N PHE A 11 -39.48 -0.35 -22.72
CA PHE A 11 -38.33 -1.01 -23.37
C PHE A 11 -37.02 -0.82 -22.58
N ILE A 12 -37.06 -1.29 -21.33
CA ILE A 12 -36.18 -2.33 -20.75
C ILE A 12 -35.94 -2.08 -19.25
N PRO A 13 -36.06 -3.10 -18.37
CA PRO A 13 -36.42 -2.93 -16.96
C PRO A 13 -35.37 -3.47 -15.94
N PHE A 14 -35.43 -2.94 -14.70
CA PHE A 14 -34.78 -3.39 -13.43
C PHE A 14 -33.28 -3.05 -13.22
N ARG A 15 -32.83 -2.67 -12.00
CA ARG A 15 -33.21 -3.19 -10.67
C ARG A 15 -33.40 -2.11 -9.59
N GLN A 16 -34.56 -2.18 -8.95
CA GLN A 16 -34.87 -1.72 -7.58
C GLN A 16 -34.14 -2.66 -6.56
N LEU A 17 -33.99 -2.43 -5.24
CA LEU A 17 -34.77 -1.76 -4.19
C LEU A 17 -33.83 -1.42 -3.01
N GLY A 18 -34.22 -0.43 -2.19
CA GLY A 18 -33.95 -0.51 -0.74
C GLY A 18 -33.24 0.66 -0.09
N GLN A 19 -33.49 1.91 -0.50
CA GLN A 19 -33.21 3.06 0.37
C GLN A 19 -34.50 3.81 0.59
N TYR A 20 -34.98 3.81 1.83
CA TYR A 20 -36.00 4.73 2.27
C TYR A 20 -35.27 5.86 2.98
N GLU A 21 -35.36 7.05 2.40
CA GLU A 21 -34.97 8.31 2.99
C GLU A 21 -35.95 8.65 4.12
N ASP A 22 -35.45 8.96 5.32
CA ASP A 22 -36.25 9.64 6.34
C ASP A 22 -35.61 10.97 6.71
N VAL A 23 -36.44 12.00 6.63
CA VAL A 23 -36.11 13.41 6.63
C VAL A 23 -36.49 13.94 8.01
N GLU A 24 -35.68 13.64 9.04
CA GLU A 24 -35.57 14.46 10.26
C GLU A 24 -34.52 13.99 11.31
N THR A 25 -33.80 12.86 11.18
CA THR A 25 -32.87 12.40 12.26
C THR A 25 -31.54 11.71 11.86
N GLU A 26 -31.12 11.69 10.58
CA GLU A 26 -29.81 11.17 10.10
C GLU A 26 -29.28 9.85 10.75
N LEU A 27 -30.11 8.81 10.92
CA LEU A 27 -29.65 7.50 11.41
C LEU A 27 -30.24 6.34 10.60
N TYR A 28 -29.41 5.34 10.29
CA TYR A 28 -29.84 4.02 9.81
C TYR A 28 -29.39 2.93 10.79
N TYR A 29 -30.35 2.08 11.20
CA TYR A 29 -30.15 1.01 12.17
C TYR A 29 -29.60 -0.28 11.54
N ASN A 30 -28.59 -0.88 12.16
CA ASN A 30 -28.49 -2.35 12.20
C ASN A 30 -27.95 -2.87 13.55
N ARG A 31 -28.91 -3.47 14.27
CA ARG A 31 -28.93 -4.40 15.40
C ARG A 31 -27.59 -4.93 15.95
N TYR A 32 -27.30 -4.47 17.18
CA TYR A 32 -26.39 -5.02 18.20
C TYR A 32 -24.97 -4.44 18.32
N ARG A 33 -24.84 -3.10 18.35
CA ARG A 33 -24.19 -2.34 19.45
C ARG A 33 -24.24 -0.84 19.16
N TYR A 34 -24.59 -0.03 20.16
CA TYR A 34 -24.79 1.42 20.03
C TYR A 34 -23.45 2.16 19.96
N TYR A 35 -23.32 3.07 18.99
CA TYR A 35 -22.22 4.01 18.80
C TYR A 35 -22.68 5.39 19.27
N SER A 36 -21.93 6.07 20.16
CA SER A 36 -22.20 7.47 20.52
C SER A 36 -21.27 8.38 19.71
N PRO A 37 -21.81 9.17 18.77
CA PRO A 37 -21.02 9.96 17.83
C PRO A 37 -20.31 11.17 18.48
N ASP A 38 -20.76 11.65 19.64
CA ASP A 38 -20.17 12.83 20.30
C ASP A 38 -18.85 12.56 21.03
N ALA A 39 -18.57 11.30 21.39
CA ALA A 39 -17.38 10.94 22.18
C ALA A 39 -16.39 10.01 21.45
N GLY A 40 -16.73 9.53 20.25
CA GLY A 40 -15.84 8.70 19.42
C GLY A 40 -15.40 7.37 20.06
N VAL A 41 -16.14 6.85 21.04
CA VAL A 41 -15.81 5.60 21.74
C VAL A 41 -16.98 4.63 21.80
N TYR A 42 -16.71 3.35 21.54
CA TYR A 42 -17.58 2.26 21.95
C TYR A 42 -17.30 1.95 23.44
N LEU A 43 -18.32 2.14 24.29
CA LEU A 43 -18.28 1.80 25.72
C LEU A 43 -18.79 0.36 25.93
N SER A 44 -17.92 -0.64 25.85
CA SER A 44 -18.09 -1.91 26.57
C SER A 44 -16.86 -2.81 26.38
N GLN A 45 -16.29 -3.23 27.51
CA GLN A 45 -15.21 -4.22 27.62
C GLN A 45 -15.79 -5.63 27.77
N ASP A 46 -15.08 -6.66 27.30
CA ASP A 46 -14.98 -8.01 27.90
C ASP A 46 -14.18 -8.95 26.97
N ARG A 47 -13.55 -10.05 27.39
CA ARG A 47 -12.79 -10.49 28.58
C ARG A 47 -12.02 -11.75 28.10
N ILE A 48 -10.85 -12.02 28.70
CA ILE A 48 -9.88 -13.12 28.49
C ILE A 48 -10.41 -14.43 27.88
N GLY A 49 -9.64 -15.04 26.95
CA GLY A 49 -9.77 -16.46 26.60
C GLY A 49 -8.60 -16.99 25.77
N LEU A 50 -7.73 -17.78 26.42
CA LEU A 50 -6.52 -18.43 25.90
C LEU A 50 -6.71 -19.35 24.68
N ALA A 51 -5.57 -19.58 24.02
CA ALA A 51 -5.17 -20.79 23.28
C ALA A 51 -5.69 -20.96 21.84
N GLY A 52 -4.77 -20.92 20.87
CA GLY A 52 -5.06 -21.38 19.51
C GLY A 52 -4.01 -20.96 18.49
N ASN A 53 -3.31 -21.94 17.96
CA ASN A 53 -2.22 -21.85 17.00
C ASN A 53 -2.71 -21.51 15.56
N ASN A 54 -2.32 -20.34 15.03
CA ASN A 54 -2.29 -19.95 13.59
C ASN A 54 -3.64 -19.64 12.87
N PRO A 55 -3.65 -19.03 11.67
CA PRO A 55 -3.13 -17.71 11.22
C PRO A 55 -4.23 -16.85 10.53
N ASN A 56 -4.03 -15.52 10.50
CA ASN A 56 -4.68 -14.60 9.55
C ASN A 56 -6.18 -14.25 9.77
N PHE A 57 -6.45 -13.04 10.28
CA PHE A 57 -7.79 -12.40 10.24
C PHE A 57 -7.79 -10.90 9.87
N TYR A 58 -6.64 -10.30 9.54
CA TYR A 58 -6.55 -8.85 9.31
C TYR A 58 -6.12 -8.48 7.88
N ALA A 59 -6.76 -9.08 6.89
CA ALA A 59 -6.81 -8.54 5.54
C ALA A 59 -8.29 -8.56 5.11
N TYR A 60 -8.91 -7.52 4.56
CA TYR A 60 -8.51 -6.24 3.98
C TYR A 60 -9.86 -5.46 3.86
N VAL A 61 -10.00 -4.13 3.80
CA VAL A 61 -9.56 -3.23 2.73
C VAL A 61 -9.64 -1.79 3.28
N LYS A 62 -8.49 -1.10 3.25
CA LYS A 62 -8.24 0.27 2.78
C LYS A 62 -9.39 1.29 2.87
N ASP A 63 -9.29 2.21 3.85
CA ASP A 63 -9.43 3.64 3.54
C ASP A 63 -8.55 4.57 4.41
N SER A 64 -7.44 4.98 3.77
CA SER A 64 -6.82 6.32 3.68
C SER A 64 -6.60 7.29 4.87
N ASN A 65 -6.57 6.90 6.15
CA ASN A 65 -6.10 7.84 7.21
C ASN A 65 -5.20 7.26 8.34
N SER A 66 -4.75 6.01 8.24
CA SER A 66 -4.05 5.34 9.36
C SER A 66 -2.56 5.64 9.51
N TRP A 67 -2.00 6.61 8.78
CA TRP A 67 -0.57 6.95 8.84
C TRP A 67 -0.37 8.38 9.38
N LEU A 68 -1.19 8.75 10.38
CA LEU A 68 -0.85 9.85 11.26
C LEU A 68 0.38 9.43 12.09
N ASP A 69 1.50 9.99 11.67
CA ASP A 69 2.82 9.99 12.28
C ASP A 69 2.78 9.96 13.82
N ILE A 70 3.37 8.89 14.40
CA ILE A 70 3.81 8.91 15.79
C ILE A 70 5.31 8.61 15.83
N LEU A 71 6.11 9.44 15.16
CA LEU A 71 7.57 9.57 15.26
C LEU A 71 8.33 8.82 14.15
N GLY A 72 8.47 9.48 12.99
CA GLY A 72 9.40 9.18 11.88
C GLY A 72 10.89 9.09 12.25
N LEU A 73 11.26 8.14 13.12
CA LEU A 73 12.67 7.80 13.43
C LEU A 73 12.90 6.30 13.71
N ASN A 74 11.87 5.48 13.88
CA ASN A 74 12.04 4.07 14.22
C ASN A 74 11.77 3.16 13.00
N PRO A 75 12.71 2.27 12.66
CA PRO A 75 12.47 1.29 11.61
C PRO A 75 11.34 0.35 11.99
N ILE A 76 10.48 0.06 11.03
CA ILE A 76 9.43 -0.95 11.17
C ILE A 76 9.93 -2.28 10.62
N ILE A 77 9.30 -3.38 11.04
CA ILE A 77 9.55 -4.72 10.49
C ILE A 77 8.52 -4.99 9.39
N ALA A 78 9.00 -5.36 8.21
CA ALA A 78 8.17 -5.75 7.08
C ALA A 78 8.64 -7.08 6.49
N ASN A 79 7.73 -7.84 5.89
CA ASN A 79 8.11 -9.02 5.11
C ASN A 79 8.72 -8.55 3.77
N PRO A 80 9.96 -8.97 3.42
CA PRO A 80 10.60 -8.62 2.15
C PRO A 80 9.75 -8.92 0.92
N ASN A 81 8.92 -9.96 0.97
CA ASN A 81 8.08 -10.36 -0.16
C ASN A 81 6.89 -9.41 -0.38
N ASP A 82 6.57 -8.55 0.59
CA ASP A 82 5.49 -7.55 0.49
C ASP A 82 5.98 -6.19 -0.04
N ILE A 83 7.28 -6.07 -0.33
CA ILE A 83 7.90 -4.82 -0.80
C ILE A 83 8.20 -4.94 -2.29
N ASN A 84 7.81 -3.92 -3.06
CA ASN A 84 8.03 -3.83 -4.49
C ASN A 84 9.39 -3.18 -4.81
N PHE A 85 9.92 -3.51 -5.98
CA PHE A 85 11.14 -2.95 -6.53
C PHE A 85 10.88 -1.69 -7.34
N SER A 86 11.79 -0.71 -7.23
CA SER A 86 11.75 0.53 -8.02
C SER A 86 12.44 0.43 -9.39
N GLN A 87 13.06 -0.72 -9.72
CA GLN A 87 13.80 -0.92 -10.96
C GLN A 87 13.66 -2.35 -11.47
N ARG A 88 13.81 -2.52 -12.79
CA ARG A 88 13.79 -3.81 -13.50
C ARG A 88 15.13 -4.54 -13.43
N THR A 89 16.22 -3.83 -13.16
CA THR A 89 17.57 -4.40 -13.07
C THR A 89 18.31 -3.99 -11.81
N VAL A 90 19.23 -4.85 -11.39
CA VAL A 90 20.24 -4.59 -10.36
C VAL A 90 21.62 -4.90 -10.93
N SER A 91 22.66 -4.18 -10.51
CA SER A 91 24.02 -4.38 -11.00
C SER A 91 24.64 -5.72 -10.61
N ASP A 92 24.20 -6.29 -9.49
CA ASP A 92 24.77 -7.47 -8.87
C ASP A 92 23.75 -8.10 -7.92
N VAL A 93 23.79 -9.43 -7.79
CA VAL A 93 23.09 -10.17 -6.73
C VAL A 93 24.03 -10.32 -5.55
N ARG A 94 23.58 -9.94 -4.36
CA ARG A 94 24.39 -9.98 -3.12
C ARG A 94 23.89 -11.07 -2.19
N VAL A 95 24.82 -11.71 -1.49
CA VAL A 95 24.49 -12.59 -0.35
C VAL A 95 24.04 -11.71 0.83
N TRP A 96 22.99 -12.15 1.54
CA TRP A 96 22.51 -11.44 2.71
C TRP A 96 23.55 -11.52 3.82
N ASN A 97 23.98 -10.37 4.33
CA ASN A 97 24.91 -10.30 5.45
C ASN A 97 24.36 -9.31 6.51
N PRO A 98 23.84 -9.81 7.64
CA PRO A 98 23.26 -8.95 8.67
C PRO A 98 24.28 -8.02 9.34
N GLU A 99 25.55 -8.41 9.42
CA GLU A 99 26.62 -7.56 9.98
C GLU A 99 26.96 -6.38 9.07
N LYS A 100 26.82 -6.55 7.75
CA LYS A 100 26.99 -5.48 6.76
C LYS A 100 25.73 -4.61 6.61
N TYR A 101 24.57 -5.19 6.86
CA TYR A 101 23.26 -4.58 6.60
C TYR A 101 22.58 -4.10 7.90
N THR A 102 23.33 -3.34 8.70
CA THR A 102 22.89 -2.84 10.01
C THR A 102 21.85 -1.74 9.93
N LYS A 103 21.85 -0.94 8.86
CA LYS A 103 20.85 0.11 8.63
C LYS A 103 19.59 -0.47 8.02
N PRO A 104 18.39 0.04 8.32
CA PRO A 104 17.17 -0.33 7.60
C PRO A 104 17.28 -0.08 6.08
N ILE A 105 16.39 -0.67 5.27
CA ILE A 105 16.23 -0.26 3.86
C ILE A 105 15.22 0.87 3.76
N ASP A 106 15.48 1.87 2.91
CA ASP A 106 14.52 2.97 2.70
C ASP A 106 13.40 2.53 1.75
N VAL A 107 12.16 2.72 2.21
CA VAL A 107 10.93 2.31 1.53
C VAL A 107 9.93 3.47 1.58
N MET A 108 9.25 3.71 0.47
CA MET A 108 8.21 4.73 0.37
C MET A 108 6.88 4.09 -0.04
N VAL A 109 5.77 4.54 0.54
CA VAL A 109 4.44 4.12 0.07
C VAL A 109 4.09 4.85 -1.22
N ARG A 110 3.75 4.10 -2.27
CA ARG A 110 3.28 4.61 -3.56
C ARG A 110 2.03 3.85 -3.99
N ASP A 111 0.94 4.56 -4.20
CA ASP A 111 -0.39 4.00 -4.52
C ASP A 111 -0.84 2.88 -3.56
N GLY A 112 -0.44 2.98 -2.28
CA GLY A 112 -0.72 1.99 -1.24
C GLY A 112 0.18 0.75 -1.27
N GLN A 113 1.29 0.77 -2.01
CA GLN A 113 2.31 -0.29 -2.02
C GLN A 113 3.63 0.24 -1.46
N MET A 114 4.33 -0.58 -0.67
CA MET A 114 5.69 -0.29 -0.24
C MET A 114 6.66 -0.48 -1.41
N VAL A 115 7.43 0.55 -1.77
CA VAL A 115 8.42 0.48 -2.84
C VAL A 115 9.82 0.79 -2.29
N SER A 116 10.75 -0.13 -2.49
CA SER A 116 12.12 -0.01 -2.03
C SER A 116 12.96 0.88 -2.94
N TYR A 117 13.79 1.73 -2.33
CA TYR A 117 14.89 2.39 -3.02
C TYR A 117 16.17 1.54 -3.03
N ASP A 118 16.31 0.56 -2.14
CA ASP A 118 17.46 -0.37 -2.09
C ASP A 118 17.11 -1.76 -2.63
N ASN A 119 16.94 -1.83 -3.95
CA ASN A 119 16.57 -3.06 -4.65
C ASN A 119 17.58 -4.21 -4.47
N ARG A 120 18.87 -3.90 -4.30
CA ARG A 120 19.89 -4.94 -4.13
C ARG A 120 19.79 -5.60 -2.77
N ARG A 121 19.61 -4.81 -1.71
CA ARG A 121 19.41 -5.36 -0.35
C ARG A 121 18.07 -6.05 -0.23
N LEU A 122 17.02 -5.51 -0.85
CA LEU A 122 15.72 -6.19 -0.89
C LEU A 122 15.80 -7.55 -1.61
N LEU A 123 16.43 -7.60 -2.78
CA LEU A 123 16.62 -8.86 -3.52
C LEU A 123 17.46 -9.86 -2.71
N SER A 124 18.51 -9.38 -2.05
CA SER A 124 19.35 -10.19 -1.17
C SER A 124 18.55 -10.79 0.00
N ALA A 125 17.70 -9.99 0.64
CA ALA A 125 16.80 -10.43 1.73
C ALA A 125 15.79 -11.48 1.24
N GLN A 126 15.15 -11.24 0.08
CA GLN A 126 14.21 -12.19 -0.52
C GLN A 126 14.90 -13.51 -0.92
N ASN A 127 16.10 -13.46 -1.48
CA ASN A 127 16.86 -14.67 -1.86
C ASN A 127 17.37 -15.44 -0.64
N ALA A 128 17.57 -14.77 0.50
CA ALA A 128 17.87 -15.41 1.78
C ALA A 128 16.60 -15.92 2.50
N ASN A 129 15.42 -15.83 1.88
CA ASN A 129 14.13 -16.24 2.43
C ASN A 129 13.81 -15.65 3.82
N LEU A 130 14.20 -14.40 4.06
CA LEU A 130 13.85 -13.72 5.30
C LEU A 130 12.34 -13.49 5.38
N SER A 131 11.76 -13.73 6.56
CA SER A 131 10.37 -13.39 6.87
C SER A 131 10.23 -11.96 7.39
N GLU A 132 11.33 -11.35 7.84
CA GLU A 132 11.36 -10.04 8.49
C GLU A 132 12.55 -9.20 8.02
N LEU A 133 12.31 -7.92 7.78
CA LEU A 133 13.31 -6.95 7.37
C LEU A 133 13.02 -5.59 7.99
N LYS A 134 14.06 -4.97 8.56
CA LYS A 134 14.00 -3.60 9.05
C LYS A 134 13.90 -2.65 7.87
N VAL A 135 12.84 -1.86 7.82
CA VAL A 135 12.62 -0.82 6.80
C VAL A 135 12.45 0.53 7.47
N ASN A 136 12.98 1.57 6.82
CA ASN A 136 12.76 2.96 7.17
C ASN A 136 11.68 3.50 6.22
N MET A 137 10.56 3.93 6.77
CA MET A 137 9.50 4.55 5.98
C MET A 137 9.85 6.02 5.75
N VAL A 138 10.04 6.40 4.49
CA VAL A 138 10.44 7.76 4.13
C VAL A 138 9.22 8.56 3.65
N ASP A 139 9.14 9.83 4.05
CA ASP A 139 8.17 10.76 3.50
C ASP A 139 8.65 11.25 2.12
N GLY A 140 7.73 11.30 1.16
CA GLY A 140 8.04 11.74 -0.20
C GLY A 140 8.52 13.18 -0.30
N ASN A 141 8.16 14.05 0.66
CA ASN A 141 8.53 15.46 0.70
C ASN A 141 9.87 15.72 1.41
N ASP A 142 10.37 14.75 2.18
CA ASP A 142 11.66 14.87 2.84
C ASP A 142 12.81 14.82 1.84
N ILE A 143 13.87 15.57 2.14
CA ILE A 143 15.11 15.54 1.37
C ILE A 143 15.81 14.19 1.55
N MET A 144 16.08 13.51 0.44
CA MET A 144 16.85 12.27 0.44
C MET A 144 18.26 12.53 0.98
N PRO A 145 18.75 11.74 1.97
CA PRO A 145 20.06 11.92 2.55
C PRO A 145 21.17 11.97 1.49
N GLY A 146 22.01 13.02 1.54
CA GLY A 146 23.10 13.22 0.57
C GLY A 146 22.66 13.66 -0.82
N SER A 147 21.41 14.12 -0.97
CA SER A 147 20.85 14.65 -2.21
C SER A 147 20.28 16.05 -2.01
N ASN A 148 20.07 16.77 -3.12
CA ASN A 148 19.26 17.99 -3.16
C ASN A 148 17.81 17.71 -3.61
N LYS A 149 17.43 16.43 -3.68
CA LYS A 149 16.12 15.97 -4.13
C LYS A 149 15.32 15.43 -2.98
N THR A 150 14.02 15.61 -3.06
CA THR A 150 13.06 14.89 -2.24
C THR A 150 13.05 13.40 -2.57
N TRP A 151 12.53 12.58 -1.67
CA TRP A 151 12.30 11.16 -1.97
C TRP A 151 11.35 10.96 -3.16
N ASN A 152 10.29 11.77 -3.29
CA ASN A 152 9.40 11.74 -4.46
C ASN A 152 10.19 11.95 -5.77
N GLU A 153 11.02 13.00 -5.85
CA GLU A 153 11.84 13.27 -7.04
C GLU A 153 12.86 12.16 -7.32
N ALA A 154 13.45 11.58 -6.27
CA ALA A 154 14.39 10.47 -6.38
C ALA A 154 13.72 9.22 -6.96
N PHE A 155 12.54 8.84 -6.44
CA PHE A 155 11.76 7.72 -6.95
C PHE A 155 11.24 7.97 -8.37
N GLU A 156 10.71 9.17 -8.67
CA GLU A 156 10.28 9.55 -10.02
C GLU A 156 11.39 9.39 -11.06
N LYS A 157 12.58 9.92 -10.74
CA LYS A 157 13.75 9.75 -11.61
C LYS A 157 14.12 8.29 -11.76
N ARG A 158 14.03 7.51 -10.68
CA ARG A 158 14.39 6.09 -10.68
C ARG A 158 13.42 5.25 -11.51
N PHE A 159 12.12 5.52 -11.44
CA PHE A 159 11.12 4.82 -12.24
C PHE A 159 11.32 5.04 -13.74
N LYS A 160 11.76 6.24 -14.12
CA LYS A 160 12.04 6.67 -15.49
C LYS A 160 13.50 6.44 -15.93
N ASP A 161 14.30 5.70 -15.14
CA ASP A 161 15.69 5.40 -15.49
C ASP A 161 15.78 4.67 -16.84
N ILE A 162 16.75 5.06 -17.68
CA ILE A 162 16.93 4.49 -19.03
C ILE A 162 17.09 2.97 -19.02
N ARG A 163 17.64 2.40 -17.94
CA ARG A 163 17.76 0.94 -17.78
C ARG A 163 16.40 0.29 -17.62
N ASN A 164 15.47 0.90 -16.89
CA ASN A 164 14.10 0.40 -16.82
C ASN A 164 13.44 0.49 -18.19
N ILE A 165 13.62 1.62 -18.88
CA ILE A 165 13.03 1.84 -20.21
C ILE A 165 13.50 0.74 -21.19
N ARG A 166 14.81 0.46 -21.24
CA ARG A 166 15.39 -0.59 -22.09
C ARG A 166 14.86 -2.00 -21.78
N GLU A 167 14.61 -2.29 -20.50
CA GLU A 167 14.22 -3.63 -20.04
C GLU A 167 12.71 -3.89 -20.09
N GLY A 168 11.89 -2.84 -20.10
CA GLY A 168 10.43 -3.01 -20.13
C GLY A 168 9.64 -1.74 -19.90
N GLY A 169 10.19 -0.57 -20.21
CA GLY A 169 9.52 0.71 -20.02
C GLY A 169 9.60 1.27 -18.59
N VAL A 170 8.92 2.40 -18.40
CA VAL A 170 8.82 3.11 -17.12
C VAL A 170 8.23 2.16 -16.06
N VAL A 171 8.79 2.19 -14.85
CA VAL A 171 8.26 1.43 -13.72
C VAL A 171 6.95 2.08 -13.24
N PRO A 172 5.86 1.31 -13.04
CA PRO A 172 4.64 1.82 -12.42
C PRO A 172 4.92 2.50 -11.07
N ASN A 173 4.11 3.49 -10.69
CA ASN A 173 4.34 4.25 -9.46
C ASN A 173 4.31 3.35 -8.21
N ASN A 174 3.45 2.33 -8.20
CA ASN A 174 3.39 1.29 -7.16
C ASN A 174 4.57 0.28 -7.18
N GLY A 175 5.55 0.44 -8.07
CA GLY A 175 6.72 -0.44 -8.19
C GLY A 175 6.44 -1.76 -8.92
N LEU A 176 7.41 -2.68 -8.85
CA LEU A 176 7.36 -4.00 -9.47
C LEU A 176 7.38 -5.11 -8.41
N LYS A 177 6.48 -6.09 -8.52
CA LYS A 177 6.52 -7.30 -7.68
C LYS A 177 7.59 -8.29 -8.15
N ASP A 178 7.82 -8.34 -9.46
CA ASP A 178 8.81 -9.24 -10.05
C ASP A 178 10.23 -8.87 -9.66
N LYS A 179 11.05 -9.89 -9.39
CA LYS A 179 12.45 -9.70 -9.03
C LYS A 179 13.22 -9.04 -10.18
N PRO A 180 14.08 -8.04 -9.90
CA PRO A 180 14.91 -7.43 -10.91
C PRO A 180 15.95 -8.42 -11.43
N LYS A 181 16.32 -8.28 -12.70
CA LYS A 181 17.33 -9.11 -13.37
C LYS A 181 18.70 -8.45 -13.31
N LEU A 182 19.74 -9.19 -13.64
CA LEU A 182 21.01 -8.56 -13.99
C LEU A 182 20.87 -7.88 -15.37
N PRO A 183 21.50 -6.73 -15.60
CA PRO A 183 21.50 -6.11 -16.92
C PRO A 183 22.08 -7.09 -17.95
N SER A 184 21.44 -7.15 -19.12
CA SER A 184 21.97 -7.89 -20.26
C SER A 184 23.33 -7.30 -20.67
N CYS A 185 24.33 -8.18 -20.83
CA CYS A 185 25.58 -7.80 -21.48
C CYS A 185 25.27 -7.51 -22.96
N HIS A 186 25.32 -6.24 -23.36
CA HIS A 186 25.21 -5.80 -24.75
C HIS A 186 26.54 -5.24 -25.22
#